data_AF-A0A1Q7HSJ0-F1
#
_entry.id   AF-A0A1Q7HSJ0-F1
#
_cell.length_a   1.000
_cell.length_b   1.000
_cell.length_c   1.000
_cell.angle_alpha   90.00
_cell.angle_beta   90.00
_cell.angle_gamma   90.00
#
_symmetry.space_group_name_H-M   'P 1'
#
loop_
_entity.id
_entity.type
_entity.pdbx_description
1 polymer ?
#
loop_
_entity_poly.entity_id
_entity_poly.type
_entity_poly.pdbx_seq_one_letter_code
_entity_poly.pdbx_strand_id
1 'polypeptide(L)'
;MSDDPQAGLDRGAVKWALKDALDELLGLSDVRMASRYEGGTLVIRPGKAEAQEKAIPLEVFFHKITMARDRLRVLEQKINAHPKLSEEDKIELQQYITRVYGTLTSFNVLFKDKDDWFIGARATAGS
;
A
#
# COMPACT_ATOMS: atom_id res chain seq x y z
N MET A 1 -13.16 -29.66 -38.95
CA MET A 1 -11.87 -28.97 -38.77
C MET A 1 -12.18 -27.49 -38.79
N SER A 2 -12.07 -26.87 -37.63
CA SER A 2 -12.10 -25.42 -37.46
C SER A 2 -11.37 -25.18 -36.14
N ASP A 3 -10.10 -24.79 -36.27
CA ASP A 3 -9.22 -24.37 -35.19
C ASP A 3 -9.84 -23.17 -34.47
N ASP A 4 -9.93 -23.25 -33.14
CA ASP A 4 -10.24 -22.10 -32.28
C ASP A 4 -8.91 -21.61 -31.65
N PRO A 5 -8.62 -20.30 -31.68
CA PRO A 5 -7.29 -19.78 -31.46
C PRO A 5 -6.93 -19.87 -29.99
N GLN A 6 -5.70 -20.33 -29.73
CA GLN A 6 -5.04 -20.27 -28.43
C GLN A 6 -5.25 -18.89 -27.79
N ALA A 7 -6.13 -18.85 -26.78
CA ALA A 7 -6.23 -17.73 -25.85
C ALA A 7 -4.92 -17.68 -25.05
N GLY A 8 -3.92 -17.02 -25.62
CA GLY A 8 -2.64 -16.79 -24.96
C GLY A 8 -2.85 -16.03 -23.67
N LEU A 9 -2.25 -16.52 -22.57
CA LEU A 9 -2.26 -15.85 -21.27
C LEU A 9 -1.77 -14.40 -21.40
N ASP A 10 -2.61 -13.46 -21.00
CA ASP A 10 -2.28 -12.03 -20.98
C ASP A 10 -1.06 -11.78 -20.08
N ARG A 11 -0.03 -11.12 -20.62
CA ARG A 11 1.19 -10.78 -19.89
C ARG A 11 0.91 -9.89 -18.68
N GLY A 12 -0.12 -9.04 -18.76
CA GLY A 12 -0.59 -8.24 -17.63
C GLY A 12 -1.08 -9.11 -16.48
N ALA A 13 -1.97 -10.04 -16.78
CA ALA A 13 -2.50 -11.03 -15.84
C ALA A 13 -1.40 -11.91 -15.22
N VAL A 14 -0.46 -12.41 -16.03
CA VAL A 14 0.66 -13.24 -15.54
C VAL A 14 1.57 -12.46 -14.60
N LYS A 15 1.88 -11.20 -14.92
CA LYS A 15 2.72 -10.35 -14.08
C LYS A 15 2.04 -10.02 -12.74
N TRP A 16 0.73 -9.83 -12.76
CA TRP A 16 -0.04 -9.59 -11.55
C TRP A 16 -0.08 -10.84 -10.66
N ALA A 17 -0.41 -12.01 -11.23
CA ALA A 17 -0.49 -13.27 -10.49
C ALA A 17 0.87 -13.68 -9.88
N LEU A 18 1.97 -13.48 -10.62
CA LEU A 18 3.32 -13.76 -10.10
C LEU A 18 3.68 -12.84 -8.93
N LYS A 19 3.29 -11.58 -9.03
CA LYS A 19 3.55 -10.60 -7.97
C LYS A 19 2.71 -10.91 -6.73
N ASP A 20 1.45 -11.25 -6.91
CA ASP A 20 0.53 -11.62 -5.84
C ASP A 20 1.03 -12.86 -5.07
N ALA A 21 1.45 -13.91 -5.80
CA ALA A 21 2.03 -15.11 -5.21
C ALA A 21 3.37 -14.86 -4.49
N LEU A 22 4.20 -13.93 -4.99
CA LEU A 22 5.43 -13.52 -4.32
C LEU A 22 5.13 -12.72 -3.06
N ASP A 23 4.14 -11.82 -3.11
CA ASP A 23 3.73 -11.01 -1.97
C ASP A 23 3.16 -11.92 -0.86
N GLU A 24 2.40 -12.95 -1.23
CA GLU A 24 1.90 -14.02 -0.33
C GLU A 24 3.05 -14.84 0.28
N LEU A 25 4.00 -15.33 -0.53
CA LEU A 25 5.16 -16.12 -0.07
C LEU A 25 6.07 -15.33 0.88
N LEU A 26 6.18 -14.02 0.67
CA LEU A 26 7.00 -13.11 1.48
C LEU A 26 6.29 -12.65 2.76
N GLY A 27 5.04 -13.08 2.99
CA GLY A 27 4.25 -12.67 4.15
C GLY A 27 3.97 -11.16 4.16
N LEU A 28 3.86 -10.54 2.97
CA LEU A 28 3.36 -9.17 2.84
C LEU A 28 1.88 -9.20 3.19
N SER A 29 1.63 -9.06 4.50
CA SER A 29 0.35 -8.93 5.22
C SER A 29 -0.93 -9.21 4.42
N ASP A 30 -1.71 -10.22 4.87
CA ASP A 30 -3.13 -10.44 4.50
C ASP A 30 -3.98 -9.26 5.02
N VAL A 31 -3.73 -8.07 4.47
CA VAL A 31 -4.46 -6.86 4.81
C VAL A 31 -5.74 -6.87 4.01
N ARG A 32 -6.86 -6.81 4.72
CA ARG A 32 -8.18 -6.80 4.09
C ARG A 32 -8.71 -5.40 3.98
N MET A 33 -9.31 -5.10 2.82
CA MET A 33 -10.03 -3.86 2.61
C MET A 33 -11.37 -3.90 3.37
N ALA A 34 -11.81 -2.77 3.89
CA ALA A 34 -13.10 -2.67 4.56
C ALA A 34 -14.24 -2.91 3.54
N SER A 35 -15.19 -3.77 3.87
CA SER A 35 -16.18 -4.28 2.91
C SER A 35 -17.06 -3.22 2.25
N ARG A 36 -17.22 -2.04 2.85
CA ARG A 36 -17.93 -0.91 2.22
C ARG A 36 -17.23 -0.34 0.97
N TYR A 37 -15.97 -0.70 0.72
CA TYR A 37 -15.17 -0.22 -0.41
C TYR A 37 -14.85 -1.31 -1.44
N GLU A 38 -15.26 -2.56 -1.20
CA GLU A 38 -15.11 -3.66 -2.15
C GLU A 38 -15.85 -3.37 -3.47
N GLY A 39 -15.19 -3.61 -4.61
CA GLY A 39 -15.68 -3.28 -5.94
C GLY A 39 -15.75 -1.78 -6.26
N GLY A 40 -15.24 -0.92 -5.37
CA GLY A 40 -15.30 0.52 -5.53
C GLY A 40 -14.25 1.08 -6.50
N THR A 41 -14.36 2.37 -6.82
CA THR A 41 -13.45 3.07 -7.72
C THR A 41 -13.04 4.43 -7.16
N LEU A 42 -11.73 4.71 -7.13
CA LEU A 42 -11.17 6.03 -6.89
C LEU A 42 -11.21 6.84 -8.19
N VAL A 43 -11.87 8.00 -8.16
CA VAL A 43 -11.96 8.91 -9.31
C VAL A 43 -11.14 10.16 -9.04
N ILE A 44 -10.09 10.37 -9.84
CA ILE A 44 -9.29 11.59 -9.81
C ILE A 44 -9.89 12.54 -10.85
N ARG A 45 -10.53 13.60 -10.36
CA ARG A 45 -11.15 14.64 -11.18
C ARG A 45 -10.17 15.80 -11.40
N PRO A 46 -9.85 16.15 -12.65
CA PRO A 46 -9.08 17.35 -12.94
C PRO A 46 -9.83 18.61 -12.52
N GLY A 47 -9.11 19.61 -12.00
CA GLY A 47 -9.70 20.92 -11.66
C GLY A 47 -10.03 21.80 -12.88
N LYS A 48 -9.71 21.35 -14.09
CA LYS A 48 -10.01 22.04 -15.36
C LYS A 48 -10.94 21.15 -16.19
N ALA A 49 -12.00 21.74 -16.73
CA ALA A 49 -13.13 21.03 -17.34
C ALA A 49 -12.79 20.17 -18.58
N GLU A 50 -11.64 20.42 -19.23
CA GLU A 50 -11.29 19.76 -20.50
C GLU A 50 -10.52 18.45 -20.34
N ALA A 51 -10.11 18.09 -19.11
CA ALA A 51 -9.32 16.89 -18.87
C ALA A 51 -10.19 15.70 -18.42
N GLN A 52 -9.89 14.52 -18.95
CA GLN A 52 -10.60 13.29 -18.62
C GLN A 52 -10.35 12.86 -17.17
N GLU A 53 -11.41 12.41 -16.50
CA GLU A 53 -11.29 11.77 -15.19
C GLU A 53 -10.46 10.50 -15.27
N LYS A 54 -9.64 10.27 -14.23
CA LYS A 54 -8.91 9.00 -14.08
C LYS A 54 -9.60 8.14 -13.04
N ALA A 55 -10.19 7.04 -13.49
CA ALA A 55 -10.74 5.99 -12.64
C ALA A 55 -9.66 4.96 -12.29
N ILE A 56 -9.60 4.55 -11.02
CA ILE A 56 -8.69 3.53 -10.50
C ILE A 56 -9.51 2.59 -9.60
N PRO A 57 -9.52 1.27 -9.84
CA PRO A 57 -10.16 0.32 -8.92
C PRO A 57 -9.60 0.47 -7.50
N LEU A 58 -10.47 0.46 -6.48
CA LEU A 58 -10.03 0.67 -5.10
C LEU A 58 -9.09 -0.43 -4.61
N GLU A 59 -9.21 -1.66 -5.09
CA GLU A 59 -8.31 -2.78 -4.81
C GLU A 59 -6.89 -2.48 -5.29
N VAL A 60 -6.76 -1.91 -6.50
CA VAL A 60 -5.47 -1.51 -7.07
C VAL A 60 -4.85 -0.37 -6.27
N PHE A 61 -5.67 0.60 -5.84
CA PHE A 61 -5.19 1.69 -4.98
C PHE A 61 -4.79 1.17 -3.60
N PHE A 62 -5.62 0.34 -2.98
CA PHE A 62 -5.41 -0.24 -1.66
C PHE A 62 -4.11 -1.07 -1.64
N HIS A 63 -3.89 -1.93 -2.63
CA HIS A 63 -2.66 -2.67 -2.78
C HIS A 63 -1.42 -1.75 -2.89
N LYS A 64 -1.52 -0.59 -3.56
CA LYS A 64 -0.40 0.38 -3.59
C LYS A 64 -0.12 0.98 -2.22
N ILE A 65 -1.15 1.22 -1.43
CA ILE A 65 -1.06 1.79 -0.08
C ILE A 65 -0.47 0.75 0.90
N THR A 66 -0.90 -0.51 0.85
CA THR A 66 -0.32 -1.59 1.65
C THR A 66 1.14 -1.85 1.28
N MET A 67 1.49 -1.86 -0.01
CA MET A 67 2.90 -1.92 -0.43
C MET A 67 3.76 -0.78 0.11
N ALA A 68 3.21 0.44 0.18
CA ALA A 68 3.94 1.58 0.75
C ALA A 68 4.20 1.38 2.25
N ARG A 69 3.20 0.87 2.99
CA ARG A 69 3.32 0.47 4.39
C ARG A 69 4.44 -0.54 4.60
N ASP A 70 4.46 -1.60 3.79
CA ASP A 70 5.43 -2.68 3.95
C ASP A 70 6.85 -2.22 3.67
N ARG A 71 7.02 -1.36 2.66
CA ARG A 71 8.32 -0.72 2.38
C ARG A 71 8.80 0.17 3.51
N LEU A 72 7.90 0.92 4.16
CA LEU A 72 8.24 1.73 5.33
C LEU A 72 8.63 0.85 6.52
N ARG A 73 7.92 -0.26 6.77
CA ARG A 73 8.29 -1.26 7.80
C ARG A 73 9.69 -1.83 7.55
N VAL A 74 9.99 -2.23 6.31
CA VAL A 74 11.31 -2.75 5.94
C VAL A 74 12.39 -1.67 6.09
N LEU A 75 12.10 -0.42 5.74
CA LEU A 75 13.03 0.69 5.91
C LEU A 75 13.36 0.91 7.39
N GLU A 76 12.35 0.92 8.26
CA GLU A 76 12.52 1.04 9.70
C GLU A 76 13.38 -0.08 10.28
N GLN A 77 13.11 -1.34 9.89
CA GLN A 77 13.94 -2.48 10.29
C GLN A 77 15.40 -2.33 9.86
N LYS A 78 15.64 -1.86 8.63
CA LYS A 78 16.99 -1.62 8.11
C LYS A 78 17.73 -0.53 8.89
N ILE A 79 17.04 0.55 9.28
CA ILE A 79 17.61 1.62 10.10
C ILE A 79 17.99 1.09 11.48
N ASN A 80 17.09 0.32 12.11
CA ASN A 80 17.34 -0.27 13.44
C ASN A 80 18.56 -1.19 13.44
N ALA A 81 18.72 -1.99 12.38
CA ALA A 81 19.83 -2.91 12.20
C ALA A 81 21.09 -2.28 11.59
N HIS A 82 21.11 -0.97 11.30
CA HIS A 82 22.22 -0.36 10.58
C HIS A 82 23.46 -0.22 11.49
N PRO A 83 24.62 -0.83 11.13
CA PRO A 83 25.76 -0.94 12.02
C PRO A 83 26.55 0.37 12.19
N LYS A 84 26.32 1.36 11.33
CA LYS A 84 27.06 2.64 11.32
C LYS A 84 26.25 3.86 11.75
N LEU A 85 24.96 3.70 12.03
CA LEU A 85 24.15 4.82 12.54
C LEU A 85 24.31 4.89 14.05
N SER A 86 24.47 6.11 14.58
CA SER A 86 24.40 6.34 16.02
C SER A 86 22.97 6.09 16.53
N GLU A 87 22.81 5.95 17.84
CA GLU A 87 21.47 5.83 18.42
C GLU A 87 20.66 7.13 18.23
N GLU A 88 21.29 8.31 18.30
CA GLU A 88 20.60 9.57 18.02
C GLU A 88 20.09 9.64 16.56
N ASP A 89 20.91 9.26 15.58
CA ASP A 89 20.52 9.26 14.16
C ASP A 89 19.36 8.30 13.91
N LYS A 90 19.40 7.11 14.53
CA LYS A 90 18.30 6.12 14.42
C LYS A 90 17.01 6.70 14.98
N ILE A 91 17.04 7.34 16.13
CA ILE A 91 15.86 7.97 16.75
C ILE A 91 15.30 9.07 15.83
N GLU A 92 16.15 9.94 15.27
CA GLU A 92 15.70 11.00 14.36
C GLU A 92 15.00 10.43 13.12
N LEU A 93 15.59 9.40 12.50
CA LEU A 93 15.04 8.74 11.32
C LEU A 93 13.74 8.00 11.63
N GLN A 94 13.66 7.29 12.76
CA GLN A 94 12.44 6.63 13.24
C GLN A 94 11.31 7.65 13.46
N GLN A 95 11.61 8.81 14.07
CA GLN A 95 10.64 9.89 14.23
C GLN A 95 10.17 10.44 12.88
N TYR A 96 11.07 10.58 11.91
CA TYR A 96 10.69 11.00 10.56
C TYR A 96 9.78 9.97 9.88
N ILE A 97 10.11 8.68 9.96
CA ILE A 97 9.26 7.58 9.47
C ILE A 97 7.88 7.64 10.15
N THR A 98 7.83 7.85 11.47
CA THR A 98 6.57 7.99 12.22
C THR A 98 5.73 9.17 11.72
N ARG A 99 6.35 10.29 11.36
CA ARG A 99 5.66 11.42 10.71
C ARG A 99 5.13 11.03 9.33
N VAL A 100 5.88 10.24 8.54
CA VAL A 100 5.42 9.73 7.24
C VAL A 100 4.18 8.84 7.41
N TYR A 101 4.18 7.89 8.36
CA TYR A 101 2.98 7.12 8.70
C TYR A 101 1.79 8.03 9.05
N GLY A 102 2.05 9.12 9.79
CA GLY A 102 1.05 10.13 10.11
C GLY A 102 0.40 10.82 8.91
N THR A 103 1.09 10.94 7.77
CA THR A 103 0.50 11.54 6.56
C THR A 103 -0.43 10.59 5.81
N LEU A 104 -0.33 9.29 6.09
CA LEU A 104 -1.10 8.23 5.43
C LEU A 104 -2.38 7.85 6.19
N THR A 105 -2.60 8.39 7.40
CA THR A 105 -3.74 8.04 8.25
C THR A 105 -5.10 8.32 7.61
N SER A 106 -5.19 9.26 6.66
CA SER A 106 -6.40 9.51 5.88
C SER A 106 -6.90 8.28 5.11
N PHE A 107 -6.00 7.34 4.80
CA PHE A 107 -6.34 6.09 4.11
C PHE A 107 -6.76 4.96 5.06
N ASN A 108 -6.68 5.14 6.38
CA ASN A 108 -7.10 4.13 7.37
C ASN A 108 -8.55 3.67 7.19
N VAL A 109 -9.39 4.54 6.62
CA VAL A 109 -10.78 4.24 6.30
C VAL A 109 -10.92 3.01 5.39
N LEU A 110 -9.91 2.71 4.56
CA LEU A 110 -9.90 1.59 3.63
C LEU A 110 -9.58 0.25 4.29
N PHE A 111 -9.02 0.24 5.51
CA PHE A 111 -8.61 -0.99 6.18
C PHE A 111 -9.77 -1.60 6.96
N LYS A 112 -9.92 -2.92 6.87
CA LYS A 112 -10.90 -3.68 7.64
C LYS A 112 -10.54 -3.69 9.13
N ASP A 113 -9.28 -3.98 9.43
CA ASP A 113 -8.78 -4.20 10.78
C ASP A 113 -7.97 -2.98 11.26
N LYS A 114 -8.16 -2.60 12.52
CA LYS A 114 -7.48 -1.42 13.12
C LYS A 114 -5.99 -1.66 13.33
N ASP A 115 -5.58 -2.90 13.53
CA ASP A 115 -4.18 -3.29 13.73
C ASP A 115 -3.34 -3.04 12.47
N ASP A 116 -3.99 -2.93 11.31
CA ASP A 116 -3.37 -2.63 10.04
C ASP A 116 -3.27 -1.13 9.73
N TRP A 117 -3.82 -0.26 10.59
CA TRP A 117 -3.84 1.17 10.35
C TRP A 117 -2.44 1.78 10.32
N PHE A 118 -2.29 2.83 9.52
CA PHE A 118 -1.17 3.75 9.67
C PHE A 118 -1.31 4.48 11.01
N ILE A 119 -0.25 4.50 11.82
CA ILE A 119 -0.20 5.19 13.11
C ILE A 119 0.92 6.22 13.07
N GLY A 120 0.57 7.50 13.26
CA GLY A 120 1.53 8.60 13.35
C GLY A 120 1.64 9.17 14.76
N ALA A 121 2.60 10.08 14.94
CA ALA A 121 2.94 10.66 16.25
C ALA A 121 1.77 11.35 16.97
N ARG A 122 0.79 11.89 16.23
CA ARG A 122 -0.38 12.57 16.84
C ARG A 122 -1.38 11.59 17.44
N ALA A 123 -1.41 10.33 16.98
CA ALA A 123 -2.28 9.29 17.52
C ALA A 123 -1.73 8.72 18.83
N THR A 124 -0.40 8.65 18.98
CA THR A 124 0.28 8.15 20.19
C THR A 124 0.36 9.18 21.31
N ALA A 125 0.20 10.48 21.02
CA ALA A 125 0.23 11.55 22.01
C ALA A 125 -1.12 11.76 22.74
N GLY A 126 -2.17 11.03 22.35
CA GLY A 126 -3.54 11.19 22.87
C GLY A 126 -4.09 9.95 23.57
N SER A 127 -3.23 8.98 23.93
CA SER A 127 -3.54 7.76 24.67
C SER A 127 -2.77 7.70 25.98
#